data_AF-A0A6S7HR74-F1
#
_entry.id   AF-A0A6S7HR74-F1
#
_cell.length_a   1.000
_cell.length_b   1.000
_cell.length_c   1.000
_cell.angle_alpha   90.00
_cell.angle_beta   90.00
_cell.angle_gamma   90.00
#
_symmetry.space_group_name_H-M   'P 1'
#
loop_
_entity.id
_entity.type
_entity.pdbx_description
1 polymer ?
#
loop_
_entity_poly.entity_id
_entity_poly.type
_entity_poly.pdbx_seq_one_letter_code
_entity_poly.pdbx_strand_id
1 'polypeptide(L)'
;MADIIKTNQENYVPCSISENGEKNILTKIPFHGDKLFEERARNVQITFQDGLTRYERLEGLSTEAADWHAKVNLYSIEFDMFVDDESAKEIGTSRASMNRSGKTRAAQGVKKKFNEYKDFHQNEITAHILASFMEMHNMKSIDDKCDVVIPNDDAPAEMRKLWLLDLCQTYVDKYLGFDNVNALVDQVVQDNTKSDGFTCRADDCQAKYVYHSRRVRHEQTKHPGFKSQVISTEVTSCTTTNKCED
;
A
#
# COMPACT_ATOMS: atom_id res chain seq x y z
N MET A 1 24.04 9.06 4.25
CA MET A 1 23.36 8.37 3.12
C MET A 1 24.33 8.09 1.99
N ALA A 2 25.08 9.07 1.50
CA ALA A 2 26.09 8.85 0.46
C ALA A 2 27.09 7.75 0.80
N ASP A 3 27.64 7.77 2.03
CA ASP A 3 28.58 6.73 2.48
C ASP A 3 27.93 5.35 2.51
N ILE A 4 26.68 5.25 2.94
CA ILE A 4 25.92 3.98 2.97
C ILE A 4 25.80 3.40 1.56
N ILE A 5 25.43 4.22 0.57
CA ILE A 5 25.33 3.78 -0.83
C ILE A 5 26.69 3.34 -1.38
N LYS A 6 27.75 4.12 -1.12
CA LYS A 6 29.10 3.78 -1.57
C LYS A 6 29.57 2.46 -0.97
N THR A 7 29.47 2.31 0.35
CA THR A 7 29.84 1.07 1.06
C THR A 7 29.03 -0.12 0.58
N ASN A 8 27.73 0.03 0.36
CA ASN A 8 26.91 -1.07 -0.12
C ASN A 8 27.20 -1.42 -1.58
N GLN A 9 27.49 -0.44 -2.41
CA GLN A 9 27.91 -0.69 -3.79
C GLN A 9 29.26 -1.40 -3.85
N GLU A 10 30.20 -1.03 -2.98
CA GLU A 10 31.50 -1.70 -2.89
C GLU A 10 31.40 -3.15 -2.41
N ASN A 11 30.53 -3.42 -1.44
CA ASN A 11 30.46 -4.71 -0.77
C ASN A 11 29.49 -5.71 -1.43
N TYR A 12 28.41 -5.24 -2.04
CA TYR A 12 27.31 -6.09 -2.47
C TYR A 12 27.00 -6.05 -3.97
N VAL A 13 27.41 -5.01 -4.70
CA VAL A 13 27.13 -4.95 -6.14
C VAL A 13 28.16 -5.77 -6.91
N PRO A 14 27.73 -6.82 -7.63
CA PRO A 14 28.63 -7.64 -8.42
C PRO A 14 29.20 -6.81 -9.57
N CYS A 15 30.53 -6.72 -9.60
CA CYS A 15 31.27 -5.98 -10.62
C CYS A 15 32.31 -6.89 -11.30
N SER A 16 32.47 -6.75 -12.61
CA SER A 16 33.67 -7.22 -13.31
C SER A 16 34.70 -6.10 -13.34
N ILE A 17 35.98 -6.47 -13.37
CA ILE A 17 37.09 -5.54 -13.50
C ILE A 17 37.62 -5.70 -14.93
N SER A 18 37.56 -4.62 -15.72
CA SER A 18 38.17 -4.59 -17.05
C SER A 18 39.70 -4.63 -16.97
N GLU A 19 40.36 -4.94 -18.08
CA GLU A 19 41.84 -4.91 -18.19
C GLU A 19 42.44 -3.55 -17.80
N ASN A 20 41.68 -2.46 -17.96
CA ASN A 20 42.05 -1.10 -17.56
C ASN A 20 41.78 -0.78 -16.07
N GLY A 21 41.35 -1.75 -15.27
CA GLY A 21 41.00 -1.56 -13.85
C GLY A 21 39.61 -0.95 -13.60
N GLU A 22 38.84 -0.68 -14.66
CA GLU A 22 37.50 -0.09 -14.56
C GLU A 22 36.48 -1.11 -14.04
N LYS A 23 35.67 -0.71 -13.05
CA LYS A 23 34.61 -1.55 -12.49
C LYS A 23 33.34 -1.44 -13.32
N ASN A 24 32.95 -2.54 -13.95
CA ASN A 24 31.71 -2.65 -14.70
C ASN A 24 30.66 -3.40 -13.88
N ILE A 25 29.52 -2.75 -13.64
CA ILE A 25 28.39 -3.34 -12.91
C ILE A 25 27.79 -4.48 -13.75
N LEU A 26 27.75 -5.68 -13.19
CA LEU A 26 27.15 -6.85 -13.83
C LEU A 26 25.63 -6.85 -13.68
N THR A 27 25.15 -6.64 -12.45
CA THR A 27 23.73 -6.68 -12.11
C THR A 27 23.43 -5.62 -11.05
N LYS A 28 22.27 -4.97 -11.19
CA LYS A 28 21.77 -4.04 -10.17
C LYS A 28 21.21 -4.83 -8.99
N ILE A 29 21.58 -4.44 -7.79
CA ILE A 29 21.06 -5.05 -6.56
C ILE A 29 19.90 -4.18 -6.02
N PRO A 30 18.74 -4.76 -5.71
CA PRO A 30 17.67 -4.03 -5.06
C PRO A 30 18.12 -3.45 -3.72
N PHE A 31 17.82 -2.18 -3.50
CA PHE A 31 18.19 -1.43 -2.31
C PHE A 31 16.94 -0.85 -1.67
N HIS A 32 16.36 -1.68 -0.82
CA HIS A 32 15.07 -1.47 -0.20
C HIS A 32 15.16 -0.65 1.08
N GLY A 33 14.16 0.22 1.30
CA GLY A 33 13.96 0.90 2.57
C GLY A 33 12.58 1.57 2.64
N ASP A 34 12.33 2.31 3.72
CA ASP A 34 11.11 3.12 3.81
C ASP A 34 11.12 4.27 2.78
N LYS A 35 10.00 5.02 2.70
CA LYS A 35 9.86 6.07 1.71
C LYS A 35 10.95 7.16 1.84
N LEU A 36 11.30 7.51 3.06
CA LEU A 36 12.32 8.52 3.35
C LEU A 36 13.72 8.04 2.95
N PHE A 37 14.01 6.76 3.18
CA PHE A 37 15.26 6.13 2.77
C PHE A 37 15.40 6.11 1.25
N GLU A 38 14.36 5.68 0.53
CA GLU A 38 14.33 5.64 -0.93
C GLU A 38 14.58 7.04 -1.53
N GLU A 39 13.85 8.05 -1.06
CA GLU A 39 14.03 9.44 -1.51
C GLU A 39 15.46 9.95 -1.27
N ARG A 40 16.01 9.71 -0.08
CA ARG A 40 17.38 10.11 0.26
C ARG A 40 18.40 9.38 -0.59
N ALA A 41 18.17 8.09 -0.87
CA ALA A 41 19.06 7.28 -1.68
C ALA A 41 19.06 7.75 -3.15
N ARG A 42 17.88 8.04 -3.69
CA ARG A 42 17.69 8.61 -5.03
C ARG A 42 18.37 9.98 -5.17
N ASN A 43 18.20 10.86 -4.19
CA ASN A 43 18.83 12.19 -4.20
C ASN A 43 20.37 12.11 -4.20
N VAL A 44 20.93 11.13 -3.49
CA VAL A 44 22.37 10.84 -3.57
C VAL A 44 22.73 10.41 -4.99
N GLN A 45 22.06 9.43 -5.58
CA GLN A 45 22.35 8.98 -6.95
C GLN A 45 22.30 10.12 -7.98
N ILE A 46 21.32 11.03 -7.85
CA ILE A 46 21.22 12.24 -8.67
C ILE A 46 22.46 13.15 -8.48
N THR A 47 22.96 13.28 -7.25
CA THR A 47 24.16 14.09 -6.95
C THR A 47 25.42 13.50 -7.58
N PHE A 48 25.48 12.17 -7.75
CA PHE A 48 26.61 11.48 -8.39
C PHE A 48 26.42 11.27 -9.90
N GLN A 49 25.37 11.85 -10.51
CA GLN A 49 25.04 11.63 -11.93
C GLN A 49 26.12 12.10 -12.91
N ASP A 50 27.01 12.99 -12.50
CA ASP A 50 28.12 13.49 -13.33
C ASP A 50 29.30 12.50 -13.45
N GLY A 51 29.25 11.34 -12.79
CA GLY A 51 30.28 10.31 -12.89
C GLY A 51 30.45 9.74 -14.30
N LEU A 52 31.70 9.47 -14.70
CA LEU A 52 32.03 8.98 -16.04
C LEU A 52 31.54 7.55 -16.23
N THR A 53 31.66 6.73 -15.19
CA THR A 53 31.28 5.32 -15.21
C THR A 53 29.96 5.08 -14.47
N ARG A 54 29.24 4.01 -14.84
CA ARG A 54 28.02 3.61 -14.13
C ARG A 54 28.29 3.31 -12.65
N TYR A 55 29.50 2.84 -12.35
CA TYR A 55 29.93 2.60 -10.98
C TYR A 55 30.10 3.90 -10.20
N GLU A 56 30.76 4.92 -10.77
CA GLU A 56 30.89 6.24 -10.14
C GLU A 56 29.54 6.93 -9.92
N ARG A 57 28.59 6.73 -10.84
CA ARG A 57 27.21 7.23 -10.71
C ARG A 57 26.34 6.48 -9.71
N LEU A 58 26.91 5.50 -9.01
CA LEU A 58 26.20 4.69 -8.01
C LEU A 58 24.97 3.96 -8.58
N GLU A 59 25.02 3.57 -9.87
CA GLU A 59 23.92 2.88 -10.57
C GLU A 59 23.84 1.38 -10.26
N GLY A 60 24.72 0.88 -9.37
CA GLY A 60 24.75 -0.51 -8.95
C GLY A 60 23.58 -0.91 -8.07
N LEU A 61 22.93 0.08 -7.43
CA LEU A 61 21.81 -0.12 -6.52
C LEU A 61 20.49 0.37 -7.16
N SER A 62 19.46 -0.47 -7.15
CA SER A 62 18.09 -0.10 -7.54
C SER A 62 17.32 0.36 -6.29
N THR A 63 17.12 1.67 -6.14
CA THR A 63 16.42 2.23 -4.98
C THR A 63 14.92 2.01 -5.10
N GLU A 64 14.36 1.24 -4.17
CA GLU A 64 12.94 0.86 -4.19
C GLU A 64 12.35 1.04 -2.80
N ALA A 65 11.15 1.62 -2.73
CA ALA A 65 10.42 1.71 -1.48
C ALA A 65 9.90 0.32 -1.13
N ALA A 66 10.42 -0.26 -0.04
CA ALA A 66 9.85 -1.46 0.53
C ALA A 66 8.68 -1.08 1.42
N ASP A 67 7.48 -1.37 0.94
CA ASP A 67 6.24 -1.06 1.64
C ASP A 67 5.93 -2.06 2.78
N TRP A 68 6.98 -2.64 3.38
CA TRP A 68 6.86 -3.60 4.47
C TRP A 68 6.11 -2.97 5.65
N HIS A 69 6.38 -1.69 5.94
CA HIS A 69 5.67 -0.97 7.00
C HIS A 69 4.18 -0.77 6.69
N ALA A 70 3.79 -0.44 5.45
CA ALA A 70 2.37 -0.37 5.13
C ALA A 70 1.71 -1.74 5.21
N LYS A 71 2.40 -2.81 4.79
CA LYS A 71 1.88 -4.18 4.91
C LYS A 71 1.70 -4.60 6.37
N VAL A 72 2.66 -4.29 7.24
CA VAL A 72 2.54 -4.53 8.69
C VAL A 72 1.39 -3.71 9.28
N ASN A 73 1.24 -2.45 8.87
CA ASN A 73 0.17 -1.59 9.36
C ASN A 73 -1.21 -2.10 8.92
N LEU A 74 -1.37 -2.46 7.64
CA LEU A 74 -2.59 -3.03 7.08
C LEU A 74 -2.98 -4.29 7.87
N TYR A 75 -2.05 -5.24 8.01
CA TYR A 75 -2.29 -6.46 8.77
C TYR A 75 -2.60 -6.17 10.24
N SER A 76 -1.99 -5.14 10.84
CA SER A 76 -2.30 -4.78 12.22
C SER A 76 -3.74 -4.28 12.36
N ILE A 77 -4.19 -3.43 11.43
CA ILE A 77 -5.58 -2.94 11.40
C ILE A 77 -6.55 -4.11 11.18
N GLU A 78 -6.27 -4.98 10.22
CA GLU A 78 -7.09 -6.17 9.95
C GLU A 78 -7.15 -7.11 11.15
N PHE A 79 -6.02 -7.33 11.83
CA PHE A 79 -5.97 -8.12 13.05
C PHE A 79 -6.86 -7.52 14.13
N ASP A 80 -6.72 -6.21 14.39
CA ASP A 80 -7.50 -5.52 15.41
C ASP A 80 -9.01 -5.48 15.08
N MET A 81 -9.37 -5.49 13.79
CA MET A 81 -10.77 -5.49 13.34
C MET A 81 -11.42 -6.88 13.32
N PHE A 82 -10.67 -7.92 12.91
CA PHE A 82 -11.24 -9.22 12.56
C PHE A 82 -10.86 -10.36 13.52
N VAL A 83 -9.96 -10.13 14.46
CA VAL A 83 -9.48 -11.16 15.39
C VAL A 83 -9.85 -10.81 16.82
N ASP A 84 -10.80 -11.55 17.36
CA ASP A 84 -11.14 -11.54 18.78
C ASP A 84 -10.83 -12.92 19.40
N ASP A 85 -10.10 -12.93 20.52
CA ASP A 85 -9.74 -14.15 21.25
C ASP A 85 -10.97 -14.88 21.80
N GLU A 86 -12.02 -14.14 22.19
CA GLU A 86 -13.26 -14.72 22.73
C GLU A 86 -14.06 -15.48 21.66
N SER A 87 -13.90 -15.08 20.40
CA SER A 87 -14.59 -15.64 19.24
C SER A 87 -14.05 -17.02 18.79
N ALA A 88 -13.13 -17.63 19.54
CA ALA A 88 -12.46 -18.88 19.17
C ALA A 88 -13.38 -20.09 18.97
N LYS A 89 -14.58 -20.06 19.57
CA LYS A 89 -15.59 -21.13 19.46
C LYS A 89 -16.63 -20.85 18.37
N GLU A 90 -16.64 -19.64 17.81
CA GLU A 90 -17.65 -19.20 16.85
C GLU A 90 -17.23 -19.59 15.43
N ILE A 91 -18.14 -20.21 14.68
CA ILE A 91 -17.86 -20.65 13.31
C ILE A 91 -17.89 -19.43 12.40
N GLY A 92 -16.85 -19.29 11.57
CA GLY A 92 -16.75 -18.20 10.59
C GLY A 92 -15.95 -16.98 11.07
N THR A 93 -15.35 -17.04 12.25
CA THR A 93 -14.46 -15.98 12.75
C THR A 93 -13.00 -16.27 12.37
N SER A 94 -12.20 -15.23 12.19
CA SER A 94 -10.77 -15.37 11.89
C SER A 94 -10.07 -16.20 12.96
N ARG A 95 -10.49 -16.09 14.22
CA ARG A 95 -9.92 -16.86 15.33
C ARG A 95 -10.20 -18.35 15.20
N ALA A 96 -11.43 -18.72 14.85
CA ALA A 96 -11.77 -20.11 14.59
C ALA A 96 -11.03 -20.66 13.36
N SER A 97 -10.85 -19.85 12.32
CA SER A 97 -10.07 -20.25 11.13
C SER A 97 -8.59 -20.51 11.47
N MET A 98 -7.96 -19.64 12.27
CA MET A 98 -6.59 -19.86 12.76
C MET A 98 -6.44 -21.20 13.50
N ASN A 99 -7.43 -21.57 14.31
CA ASN A 99 -7.43 -22.85 15.02
C ASN A 99 -7.59 -24.04 14.07
N ARG A 100 -8.56 -23.97 13.13
CA ARG A 100 -8.83 -25.06 12.18
C ARG A 100 -7.69 -25.30 11.19
N SER A 101 -7.02 -24.23 10.76
CA SER A 101 -5.89 -24.30 9.82
C SER A 101 -4.55 -24.61 10.51
N GLY A 102 -4.52 -24.77 11.84
CA GLY A 102 -3.29 -25.00 12.61
C GLY A 102 -2.36 -23.77 12.68
N LYS A 103 -2.85 -22.59 12.32
CA LYS A 103 -2.12 -21.31 12.33
C LYS A 103 -2.28 -20.56 13.66
N THR A 104 -2.33 -21.28 14.77
CA THR A 104 -2.58 -20.73 16.12
C THR A 104 -1.52 -19.73 16.60
N ARG A 105 -0.34 -19.67 15.96
CA ARG A 105 0.69 -18.67 16.28
C ARG A 105 0.37 -17.28 15.71
N ALA A 106 -0.43 -17.19 14.65
CA ALA A 106 -0.88 -15.92 14.05
C ALA A 106 -1.68 -15.07 15.05
N ALA A 107 -2.40 -15.74 15.96
CA ALA A 107 -3.09 -15.20 17.12
C ALA A 107 -2.29 -14.24 18.00
N GLN A 108 -0.96 -14.38 18.04
CA GLN A 108 -0.11 -13.60 18.95
C GLN A 108 0.08 -12.15 18.47
N GLY A 109 -0.49 -11.81 17.32
CA GLY A 109 -0.50 -10.47 16.75
C GLY A 109 0.63 -10.25 15.75
N VAL A 110 0.37 -9.37 14.79
CA VAL A 110 1.22 -9.06 13.63
C VAL A 110 2.59 -8.54 14.05
N LYS A 111 2.65 -7.70 15.09
CA LYS A 111 3.92 -7.12 15.58
C LYS A 111 4.87 -8.15 16.18
N LYS A 112 4.34 -9.23 16.76
CA LYS A 112 5.14 -10.32 17.36
C LYS A 112 5.42 -11.44 16.36
N LYS A 113 4.46 -11.73 15.49
CA LYS A 113 4.40 -12.91 14.62
C LYS A 113 3.94 -12.55 13.21
N PHE A 114 4.68 -11.65 12.57
CA PHE A 114 4.34 -11.11 11.25
C PHE A 114 4.25 -12.20 10.18
N ASN A 115 5.25 -13.09 10.09
CA ASN A 115 5.28 -14.12 9.07
C ASN A 115 4.14 -15.13 9.26
N GLU A 116 3.87 -15.52 10.50
CA GLU A 116 2.79 -16.44 10.82
C GLU A 116 1.41 -15.85 10.49
N TYR A 117 1.20 -14.57 10.78
CA TYR A 117 -0.04 -13.88 10.41
C TYR A 117 -0.15 -13.67 8.90
N LYS A 118 0.93 -13.27 8.22
CA LYS A 118 0.97 -13.14 6.76
C LYS A 118 0.56 -14.44 6.07
N ASP A 119 1.09 -15.58 6.53
CA ASP A 119 0.73 -16.88 5.97
C ASP A 119 -0.73 -17.25 6.23
N PHE A 120 -1.25 -16.95 7.43
CA PHE A 120 -2.67 -17.14 7.74
C PHE A 120 -3.55 -16.29 6.83
N HIS A 121 -3.27 -14.98 6.74
CA HIS A 121 -4.03 -14.04 5.91
C HIS A 121 -4.03 -14.48 4.43
N GLN A 122 -2.87 -14.90 3.90
CA GLN A 122 -2.79 -15.41 2.53
C GLN A 122 -3.66 -16.65 2.32
N ASN A 123 -3.67 -17.58 3.27
CA ASN A 123 -4.51 -18.77 3.21
C ASN A 123 -6.00 -18.40 3.27
N GLU A 124 -6.39 -17.48 4.15
CA GLU A 124 -7.77 -17.04 4.30
C GLU A 124 -8.31 -16.40 3.01
N ILE A 125 -7.54 -15.46 2.43
CA ILE A 125 -7.89 -14.84 1.14
C ILE A 125 -7.98 -15.89 0.03
N THR A 126 -7.03 -16.83 -0.03
CA THR A 126 -7.05 -17.89 -1.04
C THR A 126 -8.28 -18.78 -0.88
N ALA A 127 -8.66 -19.13 0.35
CA ALA A 127 -9.84 -19.92 0.64
C ALA A 127 -11.13 -19.19 0.22
N HIS A 128 -11.23 -17.88 0.48
CA HIS A 128 -12.36 -17.07 0.04
C HIS A 128 -12.45 -16.96 -1.48
N ILE A 129 -11.33 -16.79 -2.17
CA ILE A 129 -11.28 -16.78 -3.64
C ILE A 129 -11.73 -18.12 -4.21
N LEU A 130 -11.25 -19.23 -3.65
CA LEU A 130 -11.65 -20.56 -4.08
C LEU A 130 -13.14 -20.82 -3.82
N ALA A 131 -13.64 -20.47 -2.64
CA ALA A 131 -15.04 -20.67 -2.28
C ALA A 131 -15.99 -19.89 -3.19
N SER A 132 -15.69 -18.63 -3.47
CA SER A 132 -16.49 -17.79 -4.38
C SER A 132 -16.35 -18.23 -5.85
N PHE A 133 -15.19 -18.73 -6.27
CA PHE A 133 -15.03 -19.32 -7.60
C PHE A 133 -15.85 -20.61 -7.75
N MET A 134 -15.85 -21.47 -6.73
CA MET A 134 -16.69 -22.66 -6.69
C MET A 134 -18.19 -22.28 -6.77
N GLU A 135 -18.61 -21.28 -6.01
CA GLU A 135 -19.97 -20.75 -6.07
C GLU A 135 -20.31 -20.22 -7.48
N MET A 136 -19.37 -19.53 -8.13
CA MET A 136 -19.54 -18.99 -9.49
C MET A 136 -19.89 -20.07 -10.51
N HIS A 137 -19.34 -21.27 -10.32
CA HIS A 137 -19.51 -22.42 -11.19
C HIS A 137 -20.40 -23.51 -10.59
N ASN A 138 -21.19 -23.17 -9.56
CA ASN A 138 -22.13 -24.08 -8.90
C ASN A 138 -21.48 -25.39 -8.39
N MET A 139 -20.20 -25.33 -8.03
CA MET A 139 -19.45 -26.43 -7.42
C MET A 139 -19.76 -26.50 -5.91
N LYS A 140 -20.16 -27.67 -5.41
CA LYS A 140 -20.42 -27.94 -3.99
C LYS A 140 -19.21 -28.52 -3.27
N SER A 141 -18.35 -29.22 -4.01
CA SER A 141 -17.10 -29.79 -3.55
C SER A 141 -15.94 -29.39 -4.48
N ILE A 142 -14.71 -29.44 -3.96
CA ILE A 142 -13.49 -29.19 -4.74
C ILE A 142 -13.35 -30.25 -5.86
N ASP A 143 -13.86 -31.45 -5.64
CA ASP A 143 -13.82 -32.56 -6.60
C ASP A 143 -14.95 -32.49 -7.65
N ASP A 144 -15.86 -31.52 -7.55
CA ASP A 144 -16.94 -31.39 -8.53
C ASP A 144 -16.41 -30.97 -9.89
N LYS A 145 -17.12 -31.38 -10.95
CA LYS A 145 -16.74 -30.99 -12.31
C LYS A 145 -17.08 -29.51 -12.52
N CYS A 146 -16.06 -28.73 -12.86
CA CYS A 146 -16.24 -27.35 -13.28
C CYS A 146 -16.75 -27.30 -14.72
N ASP A 147 -17.76 -26.47 -14.99
CA ASP A 147 -18.31 -26.25 -16.34
C ASP A 147 -17.41 -25.37 -17.22
N VAL A 148 -16.31 -24.84 -16.65
CA VAL A 148 -15.34 -24.03 -17.38
C VAL A 148 -14.57 -24.89 -18.37
N VAL A 149 -14.69 -24.55 -19.66
CA VAL A 149 -13.91 -25.17 -20.72
C VAL A 149 -12.52 -24.51 -20.75
N ILE A 150 -11.52 -25.28 -20.31
CA ILE A 150 -10.12 -24.86 -20.36
C ILE A 150 -9.59 -25.08 -21.79
N PRO A 151 -8.95 -24.07 -22.43
CA PRO A 151 -8.32 -24.25 -23.72
C PRO A 151 -7.26 -25.35 -23.68
N ASN A 152 -7.18 -26.16 -24.73
CA ASN A 152 -6.17 -27.22 -24.84
C ASN A 152 -4.75 -26.63 -24.84
N ASP A 153 -3.75 -27.42 -24.44
CA ASP A 153 -2.35 -27.00 -24.39
C ASP A 153 -1.77 -26.64 -25.76
N ASP A 154 -2.35 -27.18 -26.83
CA ASP A 154 -2.02 -26.87 -28.23
C ASP A 154 -2.52 -25.49 -28.68
N ALA A 155 -3.36 -24.81 -27.88
CA ALA A 155 -3.86 -23.49 -28.20
C ALA A 155 -2.74 -22.43 -28.12
N PRO A 156 -2.78 -21.39 -28.99
CA PRO A 156 -1.81 -20.31 -28.93
C PRO A 156 -1.73 -19.66 -27.54
N ALA A 157 -0.52 -19.32 -27.09
CA ALA A 157 -0.29 -18.72 -25.78
C ALA A 157 -1.14 -17.46 -25.54
N GLU A 158 -1.31 -16.62 -26.58
CA GLU A 158 -2.14 -15.41 -26.48
C GLU A 158 -3.62 -15.73 -26.29
N MET A 159 -4.12 -16.80 -26.90
CA MET A 159 -5.51 -17.24 -26.72
C MET A 159 -5.75 -17.75 -25.29
N ARG A 160 -4.83 -18.54 -24.73
CA ARG A 160 -4.91 -19.00 -23.32
C ARG A 160 -4.86 -17.83 -22.34
N LYS A 161 -4.02 -16.84 -22.62
CA LYS A 161 -3.91 -15.62 -21.82
C LYS A 161 -5.20 -14.80 -21.88
N LEU A 162 -5.76 -14.55 -23.07
CA LEU A 162 -7.01 -13.81 -23.23
C LEU A 162 -8.18 -14.52 -22.55
N TRP A 163 -8.27 -15.85 -22.68
CA TRP A 163 -9.27 -16.66 -21.98
C TRP A 163 -9.17 -16.51 -20.46
N LEU A 164 -7.96 -16.60 -19.90
CA LEU A 164 -7.76 -16.47 -18.45
C LEU A 164 -8.14 -15.05 -17.97
N LEU A 165 -7.78 -14.03 -18.75
CA LEU A 165 -8.13 -12.65 -18.41
C LEU A 165 -9.64 -12.40 -18.44
N ASP A 166 -10.35 -12.96 -19.43
CA ASP A 166 -11.81 -12.86 -19.54
C ASP A 166 -12.54 -13.55 -18.37
N LEU A 167 -12.05 -14.73 -17.97
CA LEU A 167 -12.54 -15.45 -16.79
C LEU A 167 -12.31 -14.64 -15.50
N CYS A 168 -11.09 -14.10 -15.33
CA CYS A 168 -10.76 -13.24 -14.20
C CYS A 168 -11.64 -11.99 -14.18
N GLN A 169 -11.86 -11.35 -15.32
CA GLN A 169 -12.72 -10.17 -15.43
C GLN A 169 -14.15 -10.50 -14.98
N THR A 170 -14.73 -11.58 -15.50
CA THR A 170 -16.08 -12.03 -15.10
C THR A 170 -16.18 -12.27 -13.59
N TYR A 171 -15.16 -12.91 -13.00
CA TYR A 171 -15.10 -13.17 -11.57
C TYR A 171 -15.03 -11.87 -10.75
N VAL A 172 -14.14 -10.95 -11.14
CA VAL A 172 -13.96 -9.66 -10.48
C VAL A 172 -15.23 -8.81 -10.57
N ASP A 173 -15.87 -8.74 -11.74
CA ASP A 173 -17.11 -8.00 -11.94
C ASP A 173 -18.24 -8.53 -11.04
N LYS A 174 -18.32 -9.86 -10.88
CA LYS A 174 -19.38 -10.49 -10.07
C LYS A 174 -19.19 -10.35 -8.56
N TYR A 175 -17.97 -10.56 -8.04
CA TYR A 175 -17.72 -10.68 -6.60
C TYR A 175 -17.00 -9.48 -5.97
N LEU A 176 -16.19 -8.75 -6.74
CA LEU A 176 -15.50 -7.55 -6.25
C LEU A 176 -16.24 -6.27 -6.62
N GLY A 177 -17.12 -6.32 -7.63
CA GLY A 177 -18.14 -5.31 -7.92
C GLY A 177 -17.58 -3.89 -8.00
N PHE A 178 -16.96 -3.55 -9.13
CA PHE A 178 -16.42 -2.20 -9.34
C PHE A 178 -17.45 -1.14 -9.71
N ASP A 179 -18.75 -1.47 -9.69
CA ASP A 179 -19.83 -0.51 -9.97
C ASP A 179 -19.74 0.74 -9.09
N ASN A 180 -19.26 0.60 -7.84
CA ASN A 180 -19.01 1.71 -6.92
C ASN A 180 -17.61 2.34 -7.05
N VAL A 181 -16.67 1.71 -7.75
CA VAL A 181 -15.34 2.32 -7.96
C VAL A 181 -15.44 3.47 -8.94
N ASN A 182 -16.27 3.40 -9.96
CA ASN A 182 -16.52 4.56 -10.82
C ASN A 182 -17.18 5.70 -10.04
N ALA A 183 -18.12 5.40 -9.14
CA ALA A 183 -18.71 6.41 -8.25
C ALA A 183 -17.67 7.01 -7.27
N LEU A 184 -16.76 6.19 -6.73
CA LEU A 184 -15.66 6.65 -5.87
C LEU A 184 -14.60 7.45 -6.66
N VAL A 185 -14.29 7.05 -7.89
CA VAL A 185 -13.42 7.79 -8.81
C VAL A 185 -14.05 9.12 -9.16
N ASP A 186 -15.34 9.14 -9.48
CA ASP A 186 -16.11 10.36 -9.73
C ASP A 186 -16.17 11.25 -8.48
N GLN A 187 -16.29 10.66 -7.29
CA GLN A 187 -16.24 11.39 -6.02
C GLN A 187 -14.85 11.96 -5.75
N VAL A 188 -13.78 11.20 -5.99
CA VAL A 188 -12.39 11.67 -5.84
C VAL A 188 -12.06 12.73 -6.90
N VAL A 189 -12.56 12.59 -8.12
CA VAL A 189 -12.43 13.60 -9.18
C VAL A 189 -13.25 14.84 -8.82
N GLN A 190 -14.48 14.70 -8.31
CA GLN A 190 -15.27 15.81 -7.79
C GLN A 190 -14.59 16.49 -6.61
N ASP A 191 -14.01 15.76 -5.67
CA ASP A 191 -13.35 16.32 -4.50
C ASP A 191 -12.02 17.00 -4.88
N ASN A 192 -11.30 16.47 -5.88
CA ASN A 192 -10.13 17.14 -6.46
C ASN A 192 -10.49 18.37 -7.31
N THR A 193 -11.64 18.36 -7.99
CA THR A 193 -12.13 19.49 -8.81
C THR A 193 -12.89 20.54 -7.99
N LYS A 194 -13.43 20.20 -6.81
CA LYS A 194 -14.05 21.12 -5.84
C LYS A 194 -13.05 21.94 -5.04
N SER A 195 -11.75 21.84 -5.32
CA SER A 195 -10.82 22.89 -4.90
C SER A 195 -10.95 24.09 -5.86
N ASP A 196 -12.12 24.73 -5.84
CA ASP A 196 -12.27 26.07 -6.39
C ASP A 196 -11.27 27.03 -5.71
N GLY A 197 -10.62 26.63 -4.63
CA GLY A 197 -9.68 27.45 -3.89
C GLY A 197 -10.43 28.30 -2.88
N PHE A 198 -9.71 28.74 -1.88
CA PHE A 198 -10.19 29.54 -0.78
C PHE A 198 -10.21 31.00 -1.20
N THR A 199 -11.40 31.55 -1.42
CA THR A 199 -11.59 33.00 -1.63
C THR A 199 -11.34 33.77 -0.33
N CYS A 200 -10.76 34.95 -0.45
CA CYS A 200 -10.64 35.89 0.66
C CYS A 200 -12.04 36.27 1.16
N ARG A 201 -12.19 36.36 2.48
CA ARG A 201 -13.47 36.64 3.12
C ARG A 201 -13.77 38.13 3.31
N ALA A 202 -12.86 39.03 2.92
CA ALA A 202 -13.08 40.46 3.03
C ALA A 202 -14.02 40.96 1.93
N ASP A 203 -14.99 41.81 2.28
CA ASP A 203 -16.04 42.28 1.37
C ASP A 203 -15.50 43.04 0.13
N ASP A 204 -14.29 43.57 0.23
CA ASP A 204 -13.58 44.31 -0.83
C ASP A 204 -12.52 43.49 -1.58
N CYS A 205 -12.42 42.17 -1.33
CA CYS A 205 -11.35 41.34 -1.89
C CYS A 205 -11.85 40.06 -2.58
N GLN A 206 -11.53 39.92 -3.86
CA GLN A 206 -11.85 38.73 -4.67
C GLN A 206 -10.67 37.76 -4.85
N ALA A 207 -9.60 37.90 -4.05
CA ALA A 207 -8.43 37.05 -4.18
C ALA A 207 -8.75 35.58 -3.86
N LYS A 208 -8.30 34.65 -4.71
CA LYS A 208 -8.55 33.20 -4.60
C LYS A 208 -7.24 32.46 -4.39
N TYR A 209 -7.20 31.52 -3.44
CA TYR A 209 -5.97 30.81 -3.07
C TYR A 209 -6.17 29.30 -3.12
N VAL A 210 -5.23 28.57 -3.72
CA VAL A 210 -5.27 27.10 -3.76
C VAL A 210 -5.22 26.49 -2.35
N TYR A 211 -4.49 27.12 -1.42
CA TYR A 211 -4.31 26.61 -0.06
C TYR A 211 -4.90 27.54 1.01
N HIS A 212 -5.55 26.94 2.01
CA HIS A 212 -6.15 27.65 3.14
C HIS A 212 -5.14 28.57 3.86
N SER A 213 -3.92 28.08 4.08
CA SER A 213 -2.84 28.84 4.76
C SER A 213 -2.45 30.12 4.01
N ARG A 214 -2.52 30.10 2.67
CA ARG A 214 -2.22 31.26 1.82
C ARG A 214 -3.32 32.32 1.92
N ARG A 215 -4.60 31.91 1.94
CA ARG A 215 -5.74 32.80 2.19
C ARG A 215 -5.60 33.49 3.56
N VAL A 216 -5.38 32.71 4.62
CA VAL A 216 -5.25 33.25 5.98
C VAL A 216 -4.10 34.27 6.08
N ARG A 217 -2.95 33.97 5.46
CA ARG A 217 -1.81 34.90 5.43
C ARG A 217 -2.14 36.19 4.66
N HIS A 218 -2.86 36.10 3.56
CA HIS A 218 -3.32 37.26 2.82
C HIS A 218 -4.28 38.12 3.65
N GLU A 219 -5.28 37.50 4.29
CA GLU A 219 -6.23 38.17 5.20
C GLU A 219 -5.50 38.91 6.32
N GLN A 220 -4.51 38.29 6.95
CA GLN A 220 -3.72 38.92 8.02
C GLN A 220 -2.82 40.07 7.54
N THR A 221 -2.34 40.03 6.29
CA THR A 221 -1.36 41.01 5.78
C THR A 221 -1.98 42.17 5.01
N LYS A 222 -3.09 41.92 4.31
CA LYS A 222 -3.79 42.91 3.46
C LYS A 222 -5.07 43.44 4.08
N HIS A 223 -5.67 42.71 5.02
CA HIS A 223 -6.86 43.12 5.77
C HIS A 223 -6.60 43.09 7.29
N PRO A 224 -5.63 43.88 7.81
CA PRO A 224 -5.29 43.91 9.22
C PRO A 224 -6.47 44.46 10.04
N GLY A 225 -7.22 43.57 10.67
CA GLY A 225 -8.47 43.88 11.37
C GLY A 225 -9.58 42.85 11.12
N PHE A 226 -9.46 42.06 10.05
CA PHE A 226 -10.37 40.96 9.77
C PHE A 226 -10.10 39.80 10.75
N LYS A 227 -10.90 39.71 11.81
CA LYS A 227 -10.85 38.57 12.74
C LYS A 227 -11.49 37.38 12.04
N SER A 228 -10.66 36.48 11.52
CA SER A 228 -11.05 35.10 11.28
C SER A 228 -11.75 34.60 12.54
N GLN A 229 -13.07 34.36 12.47
CA GLN A 229 -13.75 33.56 13.48
C GLN A 229 -13.07 32.20 13.45
N VAL A 230 -12.18 31.98 14.41
CA VAL A 230 -11.70 30.66 14.75
C VAL A 230 -12.94 29.95 15.24
N ILE A 231 -13.48 29.04 14.43
CA ILE A 231 -14.38 28.02 14.94
C ILE A 231 -13.51 27.26 15.92
N SER A 232 -13.70 27.51 17.22
CA SER A 232 -13.24 26.61 18.26
C SER A 232 -14.00 25.31 18.03
N THR A 233 -13.42 24.39 17.26
CA THR A 233 -13.72 22.98 17.45
C THR A 233 -13.29 22.69 18.88
N GLU A 234 -14.27 22.67 19.79
CA GLU A 234 -14.12 21.99 21.06
C GLU A 234 -13.63 20.59 20.74
N VAL A 235 -12.33 20.38 20.96
CA VAL A 235 -11.78 19.04 21.09
C VAL A 235 -12.47 18.48 22.33
N THR A 236 -13.49 17.67 22.13
CA THR A 236 -14.03 16.82 23.19
C THR A 236 -12.89 15.89 23.59
N SER A 237 -12.11 16.31 24.58
CA SER A 237 -11.13 15.47 25.25
C SER A 237 -11.90 14.36 25.95
N CYS A 238 -11.98 13.19 25.32
CA CYS A 238 -12.46 11.99 25.95
C CYS A 238 -11.43 11.61 27.02
N THR A 239 -11.67 12.11 28.24
CA THR A 239 -10.86 11.84 29.42
C THR A 239 -11.37 10.52 29.99
N THR A 240 -10.83 9.39 29.54
CA THR A 240 -11.00 8.14 30.29
C THR A 240 -10.06 8.18 31.49
N THR A 241 -10.63 8.60 32.62
CA THR A 241 -10.10 8.32 33.95
C THR A 241 -10.11 6.81 34.18
N ASN A 242 -8.96 6.15 34.09
CA ASN A 242 -8.75 4.89 34.79
C ASN A 242 -8.04 5.21 36.09
N LYS A 243 -8.83 5.25 37.17
CA LYS A 243 -8.36 5.19 38.54
C LYS A 243 -7.61 3.87 38.74
N CYS A 244 -6.39 3.98 39.25
CA CYS A 244 -5.79 2.94 40.08
C CYS A 244 -6.37 3.08 41.50
N GLU A 245 -6.83 1.97 42.07
CA GLU A 245 -7.26 1.69 43.47
C GLU A 245 -8.01 0.34 43.33
N ASP A 246 -7.63 -0.82 43.87
CA ASP A 246 -6.61 -1.30 44.81
C ASP A 246 -6.20 -2.74 44.40
#